data_AF-T1BJP5-F1
#
_entry.id   AF-T1BJP5-F1
#
_cell.length_a   1.000
_cell.length_b   1.000
_cell.length_c   1.000
_cell.angle_alpha   90.00
_cell.angle_beta   90.00
_cell.angle_gamma   90.00
#
_symmetry.space_group_name_H-M   'P 1'
#
loop_
_entity.id
_entity.type
_entity.pdbx_description
1 polymer ?
#
loop_
_entity_poly.entity_id
_entity_poly.type
_entity_poly.pdbx_seq_one_letter_code
_entity_poly.pdbx_strand_id
1 'polypeptide(L)'
;MQELRHAKYENVLAGNPAITVLRGQARFQDGHTLSVHLNEGGERLVPFDRCLIATGASPAVPGITGLSDRPYWTSTEALASDSIPPRLAVIGSSVVAVELAQAFARLGAHVTILARHTLLFNEDPAIGETLTAALRAEGIEVL
;
A
#
# COMPACT_ATOMS: atom_id res chain seq x y z
N MET A 1 9.16 8.86 -8.76
CA MET A 1 7.71 8.60 -8.54
C MET A 1 6.87 9.90 -8.48
N GLN A 2 7.32 10.96 -7.78
CA GLN A 2 6.59 12.25 -7.70
C GLN A 2 6.36 12.94 -9.06
N GLU A 3 7.34 12.95 -9.97
CA GLU A 3 7.19 13.55 -11.31
C GLU A 3 6.08 12.91 -12.15
N LEU A 4 5.92 11.58 -12.10
CA LEU A 4 4.85 10.88 -12.83
C LEU A 4 3.46 11.23 -12.30
N ARG A 5 3.33 11.45 -10.98
CA ARG A 5 2.07 11.82 -10.32
C ARG A 5 1.66 13.25 -10.68
N HIS A 6 2.64 14.16 -10.74
CA HIS A 6 2.46 15.54 -11.14
C HIS A 6 1.96 15.66 -12.59
N ALA A 7 2.67 15.00 -13.52
CA ALA A 7 2.38 15.09 -14.95
C ALA A 7 1.00 14.52 -15.34
N LYS A 8 0.56 13.42 -14.71
CA LYS A 8 -0.68 12.73 -15.10
C LYS A 8 -1.94 13.27 -14.44
N TYR A 9 -1.87 13.69 -13.17
CA TYR A 9 -3.08 13.98 -12.38
C TYR A 9 -3.15 15.41 -11.88
N GLU A 10 -2.05 15.98 -11.39
CA GLU A 10 -2.09 17.33 -10.81
C GLU A 10 -2.35 18.40 -11.87
N ASN A 11 -1.84 18.24 -13.09
CA ASN A 11 -2.13 19.14 -14.22
C ASN A 11 -3.59 19.14 -14.64
N VAL A 12 -4.27 18.00 -14.60
CA VAL A 12 -5.69 17.88 -14.95
C VAL A 12 -6.56 18.61 -13.93
N LEU A 13 -6.21 18.50 -12.64
CA LEU A 13 -6.91 19.20 -11.57
C LEU A 13 -6.63 20.71 -11.61
N ALA A 14 -5.37 21.12 -11.81
CA ALA A 14 -4.95 22.52 -11.84
C ALA A 14 -5.49 23.27 -13.07
N GLY A 15 -5.67 22.58 -14.19
CA GLY A 15 -6.18 23.17 -15.44
C GLY A 15 -7.69 23.38 -15.47
N ASN A 16 -8.44 22.90 -14.47
CA ASN A 16 -9.89 23.00 -14.45
C ASN A 16 -10.38 24.03 -13.42
N PRO A 17 -10.92 25.19 -13.85
CA PRO A 17 -11.36 26.25 -12.94
C PRO A 17 -12.56 25.84 -12.06
N ALA A 18 -13.28 24.77 -12.41
CA ALA A 18 -14.38 24.25 -11.61
C ALA A 18 -13.91 23.35 -10.44
N ILE A 19 -12.61 23.06 -10.35
CA ILE A 19 -12.05 22.19 -9.31
C ILE A 19 -11.19 23.04 -8.36
N THR A 20 -11.54 23.02 -7.08
CA THR A 20 -10.69 23.56 -6.01
C THR A 20 -10.03 22.43 -5.26
N VAL A 21 -8.69 22.41 -5.24
CA VAL A 21 -7.90 21.42 -4.48
C VAL A 21 -7.50 22.00 -3.14
N LEU A 22 -7.82 21.29 -2.06
CA LEU A 22 -7.34 21.60 -0.71
C LEU A 22 -6.38 20.50 -0.25
N ARG A 23 -5.17 20.89 0.16
CA ARG A 23 -4.18 19.96 0.71
C ARG A 23 -4.31 19.95 2.24
N GLY A 24 -4.97 18.92 2.76
CA GLY A 24 -5.26 18.80 4.18
C GLY A 24 -5.98 17.50 4.52
N GLN A 25 -6.20 17.27 5.80
CA GLN A 25 -7.00 16.16 6.31
C GLN A 25 -8.43 16.63 6.56
N ALA A 26 -9.39 16.03 5.85
CA ALA A 26 -10.80 16.33 6.01
C ALA A 26 -11.48 15.39 7.02
N ARG A 27 -12.41 15.92 7.81
CA ARG A 27 -13.34 15.17 8.66
C ARG A 27 -14.74 15.77 8.56
N PHE A 28 -15.78 14.96 8.69
CA PHE A 28 -17.15 15.49 8.78
C PHE A 28 -17.32 16.27 10.09
N GLN A 29 -17.78 17.50 9.98
CA GLN A 29 -18.29 18.26 11.11
C GLN A 29 -19.78 17.93 11.32
N ASP A 30 -20.51 17.81 10.22
CA ASP A 30 -21.93 17.42 10.18
C ASP A 30 -22.28 16.81 8.81
N GLY A 31 -23.57 16.59 8.52
CA GLY A 31 -24.03 15.96 7.28
C GLY A 31 -23.82 16.76 5.99
N HIS A 32 -23.46 18.04 6.09
CA HIS A 32 -23.31 18.96 4.95
C HIS A 32 -22.02 19.80 5.01
N THR A 33 -21.14 19.55 5.98
CA THR A 33 -19.91 20.34 6.18
C THR A 33 -18.73 19.45 6.54
N LEU A 34 -17.60 19.64 5.84
CA LEU A 34 -16.30 19.11 6.25
C LEU A 34 -15.49 20.20 6.97
N SER A 35 -14.78 19.82 8.02
CA SER A 35 -13.63 20.57 8.52
C SER A 35 -12.37 19.99 7.88
N VAL A 36 -11.55 20.84 7.25
CA VAL A 36 -10.28 20.47 6.63
C VAL A 36 -9.15 21.12 7.41
N HIS A 37 -8.32 20.30 8.06
CA HIS A 37 -7.07 20.76 8.66
C HIS A 37 -6.01 20.86 7.56
N LEU A 38 -5.58 22.08 7.23
CA LEU A 38 -4.67 22.33 6.11
C LEU A 38 -3.23 21.96 6.47
N ASN A 39 -2.48 21.42 5.50
CA ASN A 39 -1.08 21.03 5.72
C ASN A 39 -0.18 22.23 6.09
N GLU A 40 -0.51 23.42 5.60
CA GLU A 40 0.19 24.68 5.91
C GLU A 40 -0.23 25.28 7.27
N GLY A 41 -1.15 24.62 7.97
CA GLY A 41 -1.75 25.08 9.21
C GLY A 41 -3.11 25.74 9.02
N GLY A 42 -3.90 25.75 10.11
CA GLY A 42 -5.25 26.30 10.14
C GLY A 42 -6.34 25.28 9.78
N GLU A 43 -7.58 25.75 9.79
CA GLU A 43 -8.77 24.95 9.51
C GLU A 43 -9.67 25.68 8.52
N ARG A 44 -10.26 24.94 7.58
CA ARG A 44 -11.23 25.46 6.61
C ARG A 44 -12.51 24.63 6.65
N LEU A 45 -13.64 25.31 6.78
CA LEU A 45 -14.94 24.68 6.63
C LEU A 45 -15.32 24.63 5.15
N VAL A 46 -15.81 23.47 4.71
CA VAL A 46 -16.20 23.19 3.33
C VAL A 46 -17.65 22.70 3.33
N PRO A 47 -18.62 23.59 3.06
CA PRO A 47 -20.00 23.18 2.86
C PRO A 47 -20.15 22.42 1.54
N PHE A 48 -21.07 21.46 1.49
CA PHE A 48 -21.36 20.66 0.31
C PHE A 48 -22.83 20.24 0.21
N ASP A 49 -23.33 20.11 -1.03
CA ASP A 49 -24.62 19.48 -1.27
C ASP A 49 -24.54 17.96 -1.19
N ARG A 50 -23.45 17.38 -1.73
CA ARG A 50 -23.15 15.94 -1.73
C ARG A 50 -21.66 15.72 -1.50
N CYS A 51 -21.31 14.63 -0.83
CA CYS A 51 -19.93 14.25 -0.55
C CYS A 51 -19.65 12.82 -1.06
N LEU A 52 -18.54 12.64 -1.75
CA LEU A 52 -17.99 11.33 -2.11
C LEU A 52 -16.80 11.03 -1.19
N ILE A 53 -16.87 9.93 -0.45
CA ILE A 53 -15.75 9.43 0.36
C ILE A 53 -14.92 8.47 -0.49
N ALA A 54 -13.69 8.88 -0.81
CA ALA A 54 -12.76 8.11 -1.63
C ALA A 54 -11.35 8.07 -1.01
N THR A 55 -11.25 7.82 0.29
CA THR A 55 -10.01 7.90 1.09
C THR A 55 -9.05 6.71 0.92
N GLY A 56 -9.42 5.70 0.13
CA GLY A 56 -8.61 4.50 -0.09
C GLY A 56 -8.47 3.62 1.16
N ALA A 57 -7.35 2.90 1.23
CA ALA A 57 -7.01 2.00 2.33
C ALA A 57 -5.52 2.13 2.68
N SER A 58 -5.15 1.62 3.86
CA SER A 58 -3.77 1.57 4.34
C SER A 58 -3.34 0.13 4.61
N PRO A 59 -2.03 -0.20 4.54
CA PRO A 59 -1.54 -1.53 4.89
C PRO A 59 -1.96 -1.94 6.31
N ALA A 60 -2.48 -3.15 6.45
CA ALA A 60 -2.83 -3.71 7.75
C ALA A 60 -1.56 -4.18 8.48
N VAL A 61 -1.40 -3.78 9.73
CA VAL A 61 -0.30 -4.23 10.60
C VAL A 61 -0.84 -5.28 11.56
N PRO A 62 -0.36 -6.53 11.52
CA PRO A 62 -0.85 -7.58 12.40
C PRO A 62 -0.41 -7.32 13.85
N GLY A 63 -1.23 -7.72 14.81
CA GLY A 63 -0.95 -7.62 16.26
C GLY A 63 0.11 -8.61 16.75
N ILE A 64 1.25 -8.69 16.09
CA ILE A 64 2.39 -9.53 16.46
C ILE A 64 3.20 -8.79 17.53
N THR A 65 3.39 -9.42 18.69
CA THR A 65 4.14 -8.83 19.82
C THR A 65 5.52 -8.36 19.37
N GLY A 66 5.82 -7.08 19.61
CA GLY A 66 7.09 -6.45 19.27
C GLY A 66 7.27 -6.03 17.81
N LEU A 67 6.30 -6.27 16.91
CA LEU A 67 6.41 -5.84 15.52
C LEU A 67 6.37 -4.31 15.39
N SER A 68 5.44 -3.67 16.11
CA SER A 68 5.24 -2.20 16.05
C SER A 68 6.46 -1.41 16.54
N ASP A 69 7.31 -2.03 17.36
CA ASP A 69 8.50 -1.39 17.94
C ASP A 69 9.77 -1.62 17.09
N ARG A 70 9.63 -2.26 15.92
CA ARG A 70 10.74 -2.60 15.03
C ARG A 70 10.59 -1.92 13.68
N PRO A 71 11.70 -1.59 12.99
CA PRO A 71 11.62 -1.16 11.62
C PRO A 71 11.16 -2.34 10.75
N TYR A 72 9.96 -2.25 10.21
CA TYR A 72 9.43 -3.16 9.19
C TYR A 72 9.07 -2.36 7.94
N TRP A 73 8.93 -3.07 6.82
CA TRP A 73 8.47 -2.48 5.57
C TRP A 73 7.01 -2.85 5.32
N THR A 74 6.22 -1.87 4.91
CA THR A 74 5.02 -2.13 4.11
C THR A 74 5.41 -2.15 2.63
N SER A 75 4.44 -2.34 1.73
CA SER A 75 4.68 -2.20 0.30
C SER A 75 5.27 -0.85 -0.09
N THR A 76 4.97 0.21 0.66
CA THR A 76 5.48 1.56 0.39
C THR A 76 6.99 1.63 0.59
N GLU A 77 7.49 1.20 1.75
CA GLU A 77 8.93 1.23 2.05
C GLU A 77 9.69 0.24 1.17
N ALA A 78 9.12 -0.95 0.91
CA ALA A 78 9.74 -1.94 0.03
C ALA A 78 9.96 -1.39 -1.39
N LEU A 79 8.96 -0.73 -1.98
CA LEU A 79 9.08 -0.13 -3.32
C LEU A 79 9.97 1.12 -3.35
N ALA A 80 10.13 1.80 -2.23
CA ALA A 80 10.98 2.98 -2.10
C ALA A 80 12.45 2.64 -1.73
N SER A 81 12.74 1.38 -1.39
CA SER A 81 14.08 0.93 -1.02
C SER A 81 15.08 1.17 -2.14
N ASP A 82 16.23 1.72 -1.80
CA ASP A 82 17.34 1.99 -2.72
C ASP A 82 18.28 0.77 -2.91
N SER A 83 18.04 -0.29 -2.13
CA SER A 83 18.91 -1.45 -2.05
C SER A 83 18.10 -2.74 -1.89
N ILE A 84 18.69 -3.83 -2.38
CA ILE A 84 18.15 -5.17 -2.24
C ILE A 84 18.76 -5.81 -0.99
N PRO A 85 17.97 -6.14 0.04
CA PRO A 85 18.51 -6.76 1.23
C PRO A 85 19.02 -8.16 0.91
N PRO A 86 20.12 -8.63 1.52
CA PRO A 86 20.61 -10.00 1.31
C PRO A 86 19.58 -11.07 1.69
N ARG A 87 18.71 -10.77 2.67
CA ARG A 87 17.63 -11.65 3.14
C ARG A 87 16.37 -10.82 3.40
N LEU A 88 15.22 -11.33 2.98
CA LEU A 88 13.92 -10.68 3.16
C LEU A 88 12.89 -11.70 3.68
N ALA A 89 12.34 -11.42 4.85
CA ALA A 89 11.18 -12.13 5.37
C ALA A 89 9.90 -11.38 5.00
N VAL A 90 8.91 -12.07 4.46
CA VAL A 90 7.62 -11.50 4.04
C VAL A 90 6.51 -12.14 4.85
N ILE A 91 5.83 -11.36 5.69
CA ILE A 91 4.66 -11.82 6.44
C ILE A 91 3.40 -11.51 5.63
N GLY A 92 2.74 -12.55 5.13
CA GLY A 92 1.54 -12.44 4.31
C GLY A 92 1.56 -13.34 3.08
N SER A 93 0.39 -13.65 2.55
CA SER A 93 0.21 -14.60 1.45
C SER A 93 -0.77 -14.13 0.37
N SER A 94 -1.05 -12.82 0.34
CA SER A 94 -1.87 -12.17 -0.68
C SER A 94 -1.00 -11.63 -1.82
N VAL A 95 -1.66 -11.07 -2.85
CA VAL A 95 -1.04 -10.56 -4.07
C VAL A 95 0.18 -9.67 -3.80
N VAL A 96 0.03 -8.63 -2.96
CA VAL A 96 1.13 -7.69 -2.65
C VAL A 96 2.34 -8.40 -2.04
N ALA A 97 2.11 -9.37 -1.15
CA ALA A 97 3.20 -10.13 -0.53
C ALA A 97 3.94 -10.99 -1.56
N VAL A 98 3.20 -11.69 -2.43
CA VAL A 98 3.79 -12.61 -3.42
C VAL A 98 4.50 -11.85 -4.54
N GLU A 99 3.91 -10.78 -5.06
CA GLU A 99 4.51 -9.95 -6.10
C GLU A 99 5.86 -9.36 -5.65
N LEU A 100 5.87 -8.75 -4.46
CA LEU A 100 7.10 -8.16 -3.92
C LEU A 100 8.11 -9.25 -3.54
N ALA A 101 7.68 -10.36 -2.95
CA ALA A 101 8.57 -11.48 -2.64
C ALA A 101 9.31 -11.96 -3.88
N GLN A 102 8.60 -12.21 -4.98
CA GLN A 102 9.22 -12.68 -6.21
C GLN A 102 10.11 -11.61 -6.86
N ALA A 103 9.69 -10.34 -6.86
CA ALA A 103 10.49 -9.24 -7.38
C ALA A 103 11.83 -9.12 -6.64
N PHE A 104 11.82 -9.11 -5.31
CA PHE A 104 13.04 -9.05 -4.50
C PHE A 104 13.92 -10.28 -4.66
N ALA A 105 13.31 -11.48 -4.76
CA ALA A 105 14.07 -12.71 -5.01
C ALA A 105 14.84 -12.65 -6.33
N ARG A 106 14.18 -12.24 -7.42
CA ARG A 106 14.79 -12.10 -8.75
C ARG A 106 15.83 -10.98 -8.82
N LEU A 107 15.74 -9.99 -7.94
CA LEU A 107 16.73 -8.93 -7.79
C LEU A 107 17.91 -9.32 -6.88
N GLY A 108 17.91 -10.52 -6.30
CA GLY A 108 19.04 -11.12 -5.59
C GLY A 108 18.85 -11.30 -4.08
N ALA A 109 17.68 -11.01 -3.52
CA ALA A 109 17.40 -11.30 -2.11
C ALA A 109 17.12 -12.79 -1.88
N HIS A 110 17.57 -13.34 -0.76
CA HIS A 110 17.05 -14.62 -0.27
C HIS A 110 15.72 -14.38 0.44
N VAL A 111 14.63 -14.88 -0.13
CA VAL A 111 13.27 -14.56 0.32
C VAL A 111 12.61 -15.75 1.01
N THR A 112 12.02 -15.49 2.18
CA THR A 112 11.15 -16.42 2.91
C THR A 112 9.77 -15.78 3.10
N ILE A 113 8.72 -16.42 2.58
CA ILE A 113 7.32 -16.05 2.78
C ILE A 113 6.78 -16.82 3.97
N LEU A 114 6.19 -16.11 4.95
CA LEU A 114 5.47 -16.67 6.08
C LEU A 114 3.97 -16.55 5.79
N ALA A 115 3.38 -17.61 5.26
CA ALA A 115 1.96 -17.71 4.97
C ALA A 115 1.21 -18.29 6.18
N ARG A 116 0.13 -17.63 6.60
CA ARG A 116 -0.72 -18.16 7.69
C ARG A 116 -1.48 -19.42 7.27
N HIS A 117 -1.82 -19.50 5.99
CA HIS A 117 -2.49 -20.60 5.32
C HIS A 117 -1.70 -20.92 4.04
N THR A 118 -2.36 -21.24 2.94
CA THR A 118 -1.74 -21.32 1.61
C THR A 118 -1.64 -19.94 0.95
N LEU A 119 -0.85 -19.86 -0.12
CA LEU A 119 -0.81 -18.67 -0.97
C LEU A 119 -2.16 -18.43 -1.63
N LEU A 120 -2.59 -17.16 -1.68
CA LEU A 120 -3.85 -16.74 -2.29
C LEU A 120 -5.05 -17.57 -1.80
N PHE A 121 -5.11 -17.82 -0.48
CA PHE A 121 -6.08 -18.71 0.17
C PHE A 121 -7.57 -18.44 -0.16
N ASN A 122 -7.93 -17.20 -0.51
CA ASN A 122 -9.31 -16.84 -0.86
C ASN A 122 -9.66 -17.11 -2.34
N GLU A 123 -8.69 -17.56 -3.14
CA GLU A 123 -8.85 -17.87 -4.56
C GLU A 123 -8.99 -19.38 -4.78
N ASP A 124 -9.15 -19.79 -6.05
CA ASP A 124 -9.12 -21.21 -6.42
C ASP A 124 -7.82 -21.87 -5.92
N PRO A 125 -7.88 -23.00 -5.19
CA PRO A 125 -6.70 -23.66 -4.63
C PRO A 125 -5.61 -23.98 -5.65
N ALA A 126 -5.99 -24.28 -6.90
CA ALA A 126 -5.03 -24.57 -7.97
C ALA A 126 -4.10 -23.38 -8.26
N ILE A 127 -4.56 -22.15 -8.05
CA ILE A 127 -3.76 -20.93 -8.20
C ILE A 127 -2.67 -20.91 -7.14
N GLY A 128 -3.04 -21.08 -5.87
CA GLY A 128 -2.11 -21.09 -4.74
C GLY A 128 -1.07 -22.21 -4.84
N GLU A 129 -1.50 -23.41 -5.23
CA GLU A 129 -0.64 -24.58 -5.44
C GLU A 129 0.38 -24.35 -6.57
N THR A 130 -0.10 -23.91 -7.74
CA THR A 130 0.75 -23.64 -8.91
C THR A 130 1.78 -22.55 -8.60
N LEU A 131 1.33 -21.47 -7.96
CA LEU A 131 2.21 -20.36 -7.60
C LEU A 131 3.24 -20.76 -6.54
N THR A 132 2.84 -21.56 -5.54
CA THR A 132 3.78 -22.09 -4.55
C THR A 132 4.87 -22.94 -5.20
N ALA A 133 4.50 -23.82 -6.14
CA ALA A 133 5.46 -24.64 -6.87
C ALA A 133 6.42 -23.79 -7.72
N ALA A 134 5.91 -22.77 -8.42
CA ALA A 134 6.72 -21.87 -9.23
C ALA A 134 7.72 -21.07 -8.38
N LEU A 135 7.27 -20.48 -7.26
CA LEU A 135 8.15 -19.71 -6.36
C LEU A 135 9.24 -20.58 -5.75
N ARG A 136 8.90 -21.80 -5.31
CA ARG A 136 9.89 -22.76 -4.79
C ARG A 136 10.91 -23.17 -5.85
N ALA A 137 10.49 -23.34 -7.10
CA ALA A 137 11.41 -23.63 -8.22
C ALA A 137 12.39 -22.48 -8.49
N GLU A 138 12.02 -21.25 -8.15
CA GLU A 138 12.88 -20.06 -8.22
C GLU A 138 13.72 -19.83 -6.94
N GLY A 139 13.68 -20.76 -5.98
CA GLY A 139 14.48 -20.70 -4.74
C GLY A 139 13.87 -19.85 -3.63
N ILE A 140 12.59 -19.47 -3.74
CA ILE A 140 11.86 -18.74 -2.69
C ILE A 140 11.31 -19.76 -1.69
N GLU A 141 11.59 -19.54 -0.40
CA GLU A 141 11.03 -20.37 0.67
C GLU A 141 9.59 -19.92 0.96
N VAL A 142 8.66 -20.87 0.99
CA VAL A 142 7.24 -20.62 1.32
C VAL A 142 6.86 -21.53 2.48
N LEU A 143 6.68 -20.90 3.65
CA LEU A 143 6.31 -21.51 4.93
C LEU A 143 4.81 -21.35 5.20
#